data_AF-A0A7W5Z820-F1
#
_entry.id   AF-A0A7W5Z820-F1
#
_cell.length_a   1.000
_cell.length_b   1.000
_cell.length_c   1.000
_cell.angle_alpha   90.00
_cell.angle_beta   90.00
_cell.angle_gamma   90.00
#
_symmetry.space_group_name_H-M   'P 1'
#
loop_
_entity.id
_entity.type
_entity.pdbx_description
1 polymer ?
#
loop_
_entity_poly.entity_id
_entity_poly.type
_entity_poly.pdbx_seq_one_letter_code
_entity_poly.pdbx_strand_id
1 'polypeptide(L)'
;MARQFDPLLVNTVVGFIGPEYLYNGKQIIRAGLEDHFCGKLLGLPMGVDVCYTNHADADQEDMDMLLTLLCAANVNFVITVPGSDDIMLNYQSLSHHDAVFCRETLNKPPAPEFEAWLADVGLADRRGNLLDDARVLAQWSSRLPLIGA
;
A
#
# COMPACT_ATOMS: atom_id res chain seq x y z
N MET A 1 -19.97 10.21 6.08
CA MET A 1 -20.28 9.15 7.07
C MET A 1 -19.08 8.85 7.96
N ALA A 2 -17.99 8.29 7.42
CA ALA A 2 -16.84 7.80 8.21
C ALA A 2 -16.30 8.78 9.28
N ARG A 3 -16.21 10.07 8.97
CA ARG A 3 -15.67 11.11 9.89
C ARG A 3 -16.35 11.15 11.25
N GLN A 4 -17.62 10.76 11.33
CA GLN A 4 -18.38 10.77 12.59
C GLN A 4 -17.88 9.73 13.60
N PHE A 5 -17.08 8.75 13.17
CA PHE A 5 -16.63 7.63 13.98
C PHE A 5 -15.15 7.70 14.35
N ASP A 6 -14.46 8.80 14.01
CA ASP A 6 -13.02 8.99 14.25
C ASP A 6 -12.17 7.74 13.89
N PRO A 7 -12.26 7.24 12.65
CA PRO A 7 -11.66 5.98 12.27
C PRO A 7 -10.13 6.08 12.22
N LEU A 8 -9.43 5.00 12.59
CA LEU A 8 -7.97 4.91 12.42
C LEU A 8 -7.57 4.91 10.94
N LEU A 9 -8.32 4.19 10.10
CA LEU A 9 -8.06 4.02 8.68
C LEU A 9 -9.37 4.13 7.89
N VAL A 10 -9.32 4.79 6.75
CA VAL A 10 -10.36 4.74 5.72
C VAL A 10 -9.65 4.60 4.38
N ASN A 11 -10.07 3.68 3.53
CA ASN A 11 -9.61 3.64 2.15
C ASN A 11 -10.77 3.48 1.18
N THR A 12 -10.58 4.04 -0.01
CA THR A 12 -11.30 3.59 -1.19
C THR A 12 -10.64 2.32 -1.72
N VAL A 13 -11.36 1.56 -2.53
CA VAL A 13 -10.83 0.42 -3.30
C VAL A 13 -11.10 0.73 -4.77
N VAL A 14 -10.11 1.29 -5.44
CA VAL A 14 -10.29 1.83 -6.80
C VAL A 14 -9.93 0.78 -7.82
N GLY A 15 -10.83 0.52 -8.79
CA GLY A 15 -10.63 -0.48 -9.85
C GLY A 15 -11.07 -1.91 -9.51
N PHE A 16 -11.56 -2.14 -8.29
CA PHE A 16 -11.97 -3.47 -7.81
C PHE A 16 -13.26 -4.01 -8.44
N ILE A 17 -14.19 -3.13 -8.84
CA ILE A 17 -15.50 -3.55 -9.37
C ILE A 17 -15.37 -4.05 -10.81
N GLY A 18 -14.79 -3.25 -11.69
CA GLY A 18 -14.66 -3.59 -13.11
C GLY A 18 -14.94 -2.42 -14.06
N PRO A 19 -14.86 -2.67 -15.38
CA PRO A 19 -15.00 -1.67 -16.42
C PRO A 19 -16.39 -1.03 -16.50
N GLU A 20 -17.41 -1.65 -15.89
CA GLU A 20 -18.76 -1.10 -15.78
C GLU A 20 -18.81 0.17 -14.91
N TYR A 21 -17.85 0.34 -14.01
CA TYR A 21 -17.72 1.53 -13.16
C TYR A 21 -16.53 2.40 -13.57
N LEU A 22 -15.35 1.81 -13.79
CA LEU A 22 -14.15 2.50 -14.25
C LEU A 22 -13.51 1.69 -15.38
N TYR A 23 -13.67 2.15 -16.62
CA TYR A 23 -13.37 1.38 -17.82
C TYR A 23 -11.89 1.07 -18.02
N ASN A 24 -11.02 2.07 -17.80
CA ASN A 24 -9.60 1.99 -18.12
C ASN A 24 -8.69 2.61 -17.05
N GLY A 25 -7.38 2.39 -17.19
CA GLY A 25 -6.35 2.89 -16.28
C GLY A 25 -6.44 4.40 -16.00
N LYS A 26 -6.72 5.22 -17.02
CA LYS A 26 -6.90 6.68 -16.84
C LYS A 26 -8.06 7.02 -15.92
N GLN A 27 -9.17 6.31 -16.01
CA GLN A 27 -10.32 6.51 -15.13
C GLN A 27 -10.00 6.05 -13.71
N ILE A 28 -9.31 4.92 -13.55
CA ILE A 28 -8.85 4.41 -12.25
C ILE A 28 -7.91 5.42 -11.57
N ILE A 29 -6.89 5.90 -12.29
CA ILE A 29 -5.94 6.92 -11.80
C ILE A 29 -6.69 8.17 -11.33
N ARG A 30 -7.62 8.67 -12.16
CA ARG A 30 -8.40 9.85 -11.85
C ARG A 30 -9.25 9.66 -10.58
N ALA A 31 -9.98 8.56 -10.51
CA ALA A 31 -10.85 8.24 -9.38
C ALA A 31 -10.07 8.09 -8.07
N GLY A 32 -8.91 7.40 -8.10
CA GLY A 32 -8.07 7.24 -6.91
C GLY A 32 -7.56 8.57 -6.36
N LEU A 33 -7.19 9.50 -7.24
CA LEU A 33 -6.78 10.86 -6.83
C LEU A 33 -7.95 11.68 -6.29
N GLU A 34 -9.13 11.59 -6.90
CA GLU A 34 -10.35 12.28 -6.44
C GLU A 34 -10.77 11.78 -5.05
N ASP A 35 -10.81 10.48 -4.84
CA ASP A 35 -11.17 9.86 -3.57
C ASP A 35 -10.17 10.23 -2.46
N HIS A 36 -8.87 10.15 -2.75
CA HIS A 36 -7.83 10.56 -1.81
C HIS A 36 -7.97 12.03 -1.41
N PHE A 37 -8.12 12.93 -2.40
CA PHE A 37 -8.31 14.36 -2.15
C PHE A 37 -9.56 14.63 -1.30
N CYS A 38 -10.69 14.02 -1.65
CA CYS A 38 -11.94 14.22 -0.92
C CYS A 38 -11.85 13.69 0.51
N GLY A 39 -11.24 12.53 0.72
CA GLY A 39 -11.02 11.98 2.06
C GLY A 39 -10.15 12.90 2.93
N LYS A 40 -9.04 13.40 2.38
CA LYS A 40 -8.16 14.37 3.07
C LYS A 40 -8.87 15.69 3.36
N LEU A 41 -9.64 16.23 2.41
CA LEU A 41 -10.42 17.46 2.58
C LEU A 41 -11.44 17.32 3.73
N LEU A 42 -12.00 16.12 3.89
CA LEU A 42 -12.91 15.79 4.98
C LEU A 42 -12.20 15.45 6.30
N GLY A 43 -10.87 15.54 6.37
CA GLY A 43 -10.08 15.26 7.57
C GLY A 43 -9.96 13.78 7.93
N LEU A 44 -10.10 12.88 6.97
CA LEU A 44 -9.96 11.44 7.18
C LEU A 44 -8.50 10.97 6.99
N PRO A 45 -8.06 9.92 7.71
CA PRO A 45 -6.81 9.22 7.42
C PRO A 45 -6.99 8.34 6.17
N MET A 46 -7.04 9.00 5.01
CA MET A 46 -7.41 8.41 3.73
C MET A 46 -6.25 7.66 3.08
N GLY A 47 -6.42 6.35 2.96
CA GLY A 47 -5.63 5.47 2.10
C GLY A 47 -6.34 5.14 0.80
N VAL A 48 -5.66 4.41 -0.07
CA VAL A 48 -6.20 3.91 -1.34
C VAL A 48 -5.69 2.50 -1.56
N ASP A 49 -6.60 1.56 -1.72
CA ASP A 49 -6.27 0.26 -2.32
C ASP A 49 -6.28 0.43 -3.84
N VAL A 50 -5.10 0.37 -4.44
CA VAL A 50 -4.83 0.64 -5.85
C VAL A 50 -4.86 -0.68 -6.58
N CYS A 51 -5.85 -0.85 -7.46
CA CYS A 51 -6.04 -2.15 -8.07
C CYS A 51 -6.80 -2.11 -9.39
N TYR A 52 -6.82 -3.24 -10.08
CA TYR A 52 -7.65 -3.44 -11.27
C TYR A 52 -8.07 -4.90 -11.39
N THR A 53 -9.14 -5.14 -12.15
CA THR A 53 -9.57 -6.48 -12.52
C THR A 53 -9.12 -6.80 -13.95
N ASN A 54 -8.86 -8.08 -14.23
CA ASN A 54 -8.36 -8.55 -15.53
C ASN A 54 -9.22 -8.23 -16.77
N HIS A 55 -10.44 -7.72 -16.58
CA HIS A 55 -11.36 -7.37 -17.66
C HIS A 55 -11.58 -5.86 -17.81
N ALA A 56 -10.93 -5.04 -16.97
CA ALA A 56 -10.76 -3.61 -17.23
C ALA A 56 -9.63 -3.37 -18.24
N ASP A 57 -9.70 -2.28 -19.00
CA ASP A 57 -8.64 -1.84 -19.91
C ASP A 57 -7.55 -1.10 -19.13
N ALA A 58 -6.87 -1.85 -18.26
CA ALA A 58 -5.85 -1.37 -17.34
C ALA A 58 -4.81 -2.46 -17.10
N ASP A 59 -3.61 -2.03 -16.71
CA ASP A 59 -2.51 -2.93 -16.35
C ASP A 59 -1.73 -2.43 -15.13
N GLN A 60 -0.63 -3.11 -14.82
CA GLN A 60 0.21 -2.76 -13.68
C GLN A 60 0.92 -1.41 -13.85
N GLU A 61 1.19 -0.96 -15.09
CA GLU A 61 1.84 0.34 -15.31
C GLU A 61 0.92 1.48 -14.87
N ASP A 62 -0.39 1.33 -15.10
CA ASP A 62 -1.40 2.26 -14.58
C ASP A 62 -1.42 2.31 -13.04
N MET A 63 -1.26 1.15 -12.39
CA MET A 63 -1.22 1.05 -10.92
C MET A 63 0.03 1.71 -10.34
N ASP A 64 1.19 1.51 -10.96
CA ASP A 64 2.45 2.12 -10.57
C ASP A 64 2.41 3.66 -10.74
N MET A 65 1.79 4.13 -11.83
CA MET A 65 1.51 5.55 -12.03
C MET A 65 0.62 6.11 -10.92
N LEU A 66 -0.49 5.44 -10.60
CA LEU A 66 -1.39 5.89 -9.53
C LEU A 66 -0.68 5.91 -8.16
N LEU A 67 0.03 4.83 -7.81
CA LEU A 67 0.78 4.75 -6.57
C LEU A 67 1.78 5.90 -6.42
N THR A 68 2.57 6.17 -7.47
CA THR A 68 3.56 7.25 -7.46
C THR A 68 2.91 8.61 -7.22
N LEU A 69 1.79 8.89 -7.89
CA LEU A 69 1.03 10.13 -7.73
C LEU A 69 0.43 10.25 -6.32
N LEU A 70 -0.11 9.17 -5.77
CA LEU A 70 -0.68 9.14 -4.42
C LEU A 70 0.39 9.35 -3.35
N CYS A 71 1.56 8.73 -3.48
CA CYS A 71 2.67 8.96 -2.56
C CYS A 71 3.19 10.41 -2.63
N ALA A 72 3.28 10.99 -3.83
CA ALA A 72 3.60 12.42 -4.00
C ALA A 72 2.53 13.32 -3.34
N ALA A 73 1.26 12.91 -3.36
CA ALA A 73 0.15 13.58 -2.69
C ALA A 73 0.06 13.31 -1.17
N ASN A 74 0.99 12.54 -0.59
CA ASN A 74 0.99 12.12 0.82
C ASN A 74 -0.23 11.28 1.24
N VAL A 75 -0.58 10.27 0.43
CA VAL A 75 -1.49 9.19 0.86
C VAL A 75 -1.06 8.59 2.19
N ASN A 76 -2.01 8.28 3.07
CA ASN A 76 -1.69 7.75 4.40
C ASN A 76 -1.14 6.33 4.33
N PHE A 77 -1.78 5.48 3.52
CA PHE A 77 -1.40 4.09 3.31
C PHE A 77 -1.96 3.56 2.00
N VAL A 78 -1.37 2.48 1.51
CA VAL A 78 -1.85 1.68 0.39
C VAL A 78 -1.88 0.21 0.80
N ILE A 79 -2.58 -0.61 0.05
CA ILE A 79 -2.62 -2.06 0.26
C ILE A 79 -1.59 -2.70 -0.67
N THR A 80 -0.91 -3.74 -0.18
CA THR A 80 0.02 -4.54 -0.96
C THR A 80 -0.21 -6.01 -0.70
N VAL A 81 -0.09 -6.84 -1.72
CA VAL A 81 -0.16 -8.30 -1.66
C VAL A 81 1.13 -8.94 -2.23
N PRO A 82 1.45 -10.19 -1.86
CA PRO A 82 2.62 -10.87 -2.42
C PRO A 82 2.52 -10.98 -3.95
N GLY A 83 3.45 -10.34 -4.67
CA GLY A 83 3.53 -10.43 -6.13
C GLY A 83 2.35 -9.79 -6.86
N SER A 84 1.68 -8.78 -6.26
CA SER A 84 0.56 -8.02 -6.86
C SER A 84 -0.70 -8.84 -7.22
N ASP A 85 -0.72 -10.16 -6.98
CA ASP A 85 -1.81 -11.04 -7.35
C ASP A 85 -2.60 -11.51 -6.11
N ASP A 86 -3.84 -11.04 -5.97
CA ASP A 86 -4.75 -11.55 -4.94
C ASP A 86 -5.54 -12.73 -5.51
N ILE A 87 -5.02 -13.94 -5.30
CA ILE A 87 -5.61 -15.19 -5.78
C ILE A 87 -7.00 -15.49 -5.19
N MET A 88 -7.38 -14.86 -4.08
CA MET A 88 -8.65 -15.10 -3.42
C MET A 88 -9.74 -14.20 -3.98
N LEU A 89 -9.39 -12.93 -4.22
CA LEU A 89 -10.31 -11.91 -4.74
C LEU A 89 -10.25 -11.75 -6.27
N ASN A 90 -9.27 -12.39 -6.93
CA ASN A 90 -9.11 -12.45 -8.39
C ASN A 90 -8.98 -11.06 -9.05
N TYR A 91 -8.13 -10.23 -8.47
CA TYR A 91 -7.77 -8.90 -8.98
C TYR A 91 -6.29 -8.62 -8.70
N GLN A 92 -5.72 -7.66 -9.41
CA GLN A 92 -4.34 -7.26 -9.24
C GLN A 92 -4.26 -6.00 -8.37
N SER A 93 -3.43 -6.04 -7.33
CA SER A 93 -3.16 -4.94 -6.40
C SER A 93 -1.68 -4.53 -6.50
N LEU A 94 -1.17 -3.76 -5.55
CA LEU A 94 0.26 -3.46 -5.45
C LEU A 94 1.03 -4.61 -4.82
N SER A 95 2.33 -4.69 -5.12
CA SER A 95 3.27 -5.60 -4.50
C SER A 95 3.95 -5.00 -3.27
N HIS A 96 4.53 -5.84 -2.41
CA HIS A 96 5.37 -5.35 -1.31
C HIS A 96 6.59 -4.55 -1.81
N HIS A 97 7.09 -4.86 -3.00
CA HIS A 97 8.23 -4.15 -3.60
C HIS A 97 7.84 -2.73 -4.02
N ASP A 98 6.60 -2.51 -4.46
CA ASP A 98 6.14 -1.21 -4.93
C ASP A 98 6.11 -0.19 -3.78
N ALA A 99 5.72 -0.65 -2.58
CA ALA A 99 5.80 0.16 -1.37
C ALA A 99 7.25 0.52 -1.02
N VAL A 100 8.19 -0.42 -1.13
CA VAL A 100 9.62 -0.15 -0.89
C VAL A 100 10.15 0.85 -1.92
N PHE A 101 9.88 0.61 -3.20
CA PHE A 101 10.24 1.49 -4.30
C PHE A 101 9.78 2.94 -4.06
N CYS A 102 8.52 3.13 -3.67
CA CYS A 102 7.99 4.47 -3.41
C CYS A 102 8.62 5.13 -2.18
N ARG A 103 8.86 4.36 -1.12
CA ARG A 103 9.53 4.86 0.10
C ARG A 103 10.94 5.36 -0.21
N GLU A 104 11.72 4.59 -0.95
CA GLU A 104 13.09 4.95 -1.33
C GLU A 104 13.12 6.12 -2.31
N THR A 105 12.25 6.09 -3.34
CA THR A 105 12.22 7.11 -4.40
C THR A 105 11.75 8.48 -3.88
N LEU A 106 10.76 8.50 -2.99
CA LEU A 106 10.16 9.73 -2.48
C LEU A 106 10.60 10.08 -1.05
N ASN A 107 11.57 9.34 -0.51
CA ASN A 107 12.10 9.48 0.84
C ASN A 107 10.98 9.54 1.91
N LYS A 108 10.07 8.55 1.85
CA LYS A 108 8.94 8.40 2.78
C LYS A 108 9.24 7.23 3.71
N PRO A 109 9.54 7.46 5.01
CA PRO A 109 9.72 6.35 5.94
C PRO A 109 8.39 5.65 6.26
N PRO A 110 8.42 4.40 6.77
CA PRO A 110 7.23 3.81 7.38
C PRO A 110 6.82 4.56 8.66
N ALA A 111 5.77 4.09 9.33
CA ALA A 111 5.39 4.63 10.65
C ALA A 111 6.57 4.51 11.63
N PRO A 112 6.82 5.52 12.50
CA PRO A 112 8.02 5.56 13.35
C PRO A 112 8.21 4.31 14.23
N GLU A 113 7.13 3.76 14.76
CA GLU A 113 7.16 2.55 15.58
C GLU A 113 7.59 1.33 14.75
N PHE A 114 7.15 1.26 13.50
CA PHE A 114 7.53 0.19 12.59
C PHE A 114 8.97 0.37 12.06
N GLU A 115 9.40 1.60 11.81
CA GLU A 115 10.78 1.92 11.42
C GLU A 115 11.77 1.50 12.52
N ALA A 116 11.49 1.87 13.77
CA ALA A 116 12.30 1.47 14.92
C ALA A 116 12.38 -0.05 15.05
N TRP A 117 11.23 -0.74 14.90
CA TRP A 117 11.19 -2.19 14.93
C TRP A 117 12.01 -2.83 13.80
N LEU A 118 11.93 -2.32 12.56
CA LEU A 118 12.73 -2.82 11.44
C LEU A 118 14.24 -2.71 11.73
N ALA A 119 14.67 -1.61 12.34
CA ALA A 119 16.06 -1.43 12.76
C ALA A 119 16.46 -2.40 13.90
N ASP A 120 15.60 -2.57 14.89
CA ASP A 120 15.85 -3.46 16.04
C ASP A 120 15.95 -4.94 15.65
N VAL A 121 15.14 -5.37 14.68
CA VAL A 121 15.20 -6.74 14.14
C VAL A 121 16.39 -6.94 13.21
N GLY A 122 16.96 -5.84 12.67
CA GLY A 122 18.06 -5.88 11.72
C GLY A 122 17.60 -6.08 10.28
N LEU A 123 16.37 -5.65 9.94
CA LEU A 123 15.83 -5.69 8.58
C LEU A 123 16.06 -4.40 7.81
N ALA A 124 16.32 -3.30 8.50
CA ALA A 124 16.70 -2.04 7.90
C ALA A 124 18.01 -1.52 8.50
N ASP A 125 18.77 -0.77 7.68
CA ASP A 125 19.93 -0.03 8.15
C ASP A 125 19.50 1.24 8.92
N ARG A 126 20.48 1.97 9.50
CA ARG A 126 20.21 3.24 10.22
C ARG A 126 19.66 4.36 9.31
N ARG A 127 19.68 4.18 8.00
CA ARG A 127 19.16 5.12 7.00
C ARG A 127 17.77 4.72 6.52
N GLY A 128 17.20 3.62 7.03
CA GLY A 128 15.87 3.11 6.68
C GLY A 128 15.83 2.22 5.43
N ASN A 129 16.97 1.87 4.83
CA ASN A 129 17.01 0.99 3.67
C ASN A 129 16.90 -0.47 4.09
N LEU A 130 16.17 -1.28 3.34
CA LEU A 130 16.06 -2.71 3.61
C LEU A 130 17.40 -3.41 3.37
N LEU A 131 17.72 -4.37 4.24
CA LEU A 131 18.90 -5.23 4.12
C LEU A 131 18.55 -6.52 3.38
N ASP A 132 19.41 -6.90 2.43
CA ASP A 132 19.25 -8.14 1.65
C ASP A 132 19.81 -9.36 2.43
N ASP A 133 19.13 -9.74 3.52
CA ASP A 133 19.40 -11.00 4.22
C ASP A 133 18.10 -11.63 4.73
N ALA A 134 17.52 -12.50 3.91
CA ALA A 134 16.29 -13.25 4.23
C ALA A 134 16.40 -14.09 5.52
N ARG A 135 17.61 -14.39 6.02
CA ARG A 135 17.80 -15.19 7.24
C ARG A 135 17.49 -14.40 8.50
N VAL A 136 17.53 -13.07 8.46
CA VAL A 136 17.29 -12.21 9.62
C VAL A 136 15.89 -12.46 10.19
N LEU A 137 14.86 -12.45 9.33
CA LEU A 137 13.48 -12.73 9.74
C LEU A 137 13.33 -14.13 10.34
N ALA A 138 13.97 -15.14 9.73
CA ALA A 138 13.90 -16.52 10.21
C ALA A 138 14.60 -16.70 11.57
N GLN A 139 15.74 -16.04 11.77
CA GLN A 139 16.47 -16.08 13.05
C GLN A 139 15.72 -15.32 14.13
N TRP A 140 15.16 -14.16 13.81
CA TRP A 140 14.37 -13.39 14.77
C TRP A 140 13.10 -14.14 15.18
N SER A 141 12.36 -14.71 14.23
CA SER A 141 11.13 -15.45 14.52
C SER A 141 11.39 -16.69 15.39
N SER A 142 12.52 -17.37 15.24
CA SER A 142 12.91 -18.50 16.10
C SER A 142 13.13 -18.13 17.58
N ARG A 143 13.31 -16.84 17.89
CA ARG A 143 13.52 -16.32 19.25
C ARG A 143 12.24 -15.81 19.90
N LEU A 144 11.16 -15.70 19.14
CA LEU A 144 9.88 -15.29 19.69
C LEU A 144 9.38 -16.38 20.65
N PRO A 145 8.92 -16.01 21.85
CA PRO A 145 8.15 -16.95 22.66
C PRO A 145 6.88 -17.26 21.86
N LEU A 146 6.84 -18.44 21.24
CA LEU A 146 5.61 -18.94 20.65
C LEU A 146 4.56 -18.91 21.76
N ILE A 147 3.46 -18.19 21.53
CA ILE A 147 2.32 -18.23 22.44
C ILE A 147 1.81 -19.67 22.42
N GLY A 148 2.25 -20.50 23.37
CA GLY A 148 1.83 -21.89 23.54
C GLY A 148 2.89 -22.98 23.35
N ALA A 149 4.19 -22.71 23.49
CA ALA A 149 5.20 -23.76 23.73
C ALA A 149 5.43 -24.00 25.22
#